data_AF-A0A916FZC9-F1
#
_entry.id   AF-A0A916FZC9-F1
#
_cell.length_a   1.000
_cell.length_b   1.000
_cell.length_c   1.000
_cell.angle_alpha   90.00
_cell.angle_beta   90.00
_cell.angle_gamma   90.00
#
_symmetry.space_group_name_H-M   'P 1'
#
loop_
_entity.id
_entity.type
_entity.pdbx_description
1 polymer ?
#
loop_
_entity_poly.entity_id
_entity_poly.type
_entity_poly.pdbx_seq_one_letter_code
_entity_poly.pdbx_strand_id
1 'polypeptide(L)'
;ELHLDALVEVHDEFELSRALAANARIIGVNNRNLKSMSIDLATGERILKRIPSEIVKVAESGIRTREDVVRMQAAGAHACLVGTSLMKAGDIGKKIAELRGL
;
A
#
# COMPACT_ATOMS: atom_id res chain seq x y z
N GLU A 1 -5.25 7.82 26.49
CA GLU A 1 -5.05 7.35 25.11
C GLU A 1 -4.88 5.84 25.06
N LEU A 2 -5.13 5.21 23.90
CA LEU A 2 -5.20 3.74 23.72
C LEU A 2 -3.87 3.08 23.25
N HIS A 3 -2.79 3.84 23.05
CA HIS A 3 -1.49 3.35 22.52
C HIS A 3 -1.59 2.60 21.19
N LEU A 4 -2.56 2.95 20.35
CA LEU A 4 -2.72 2.39 19.01
C LEU A 4 -2.13 3.33 17.97
N ASP A 5 -1.46 2.75 16.97
CA ASP A 5 -1.16 3.46 15.73
C ASP A 5 -2.33 3.32 14.75
N ALA A 6 -2.54 4.37 13.94
CA ALA A 6 -3.56 4.40 12.91
C ALA A 6 -2.92 4.37 11.51
N LEU A 7 -3.25 3.34 10.73
CA LEU A 7 -3.04 3.31 9.29
C LEU A 7 -4.22 4.01 8.62
N VAL A 8 -3.98 5.19 8.04
CA VAL A 8 -5.02 5.97 7.36
C VAL A 8 -5.02 5.62 5.88
N GLU A 9 -6.07 4.95 5.42
CA GLU A 9 -6.21 4.50 4.04
C GLU A 9 -6.75 5.62 3.14
N VAL A 10 -6.18 5.75 1.92
CA VAL A 10 -6.59 6.70 0.89
C VAL A 10 -6.62 6.06 -0.50
N HIS A 11 -7.49 6.57 -1.35
CA HIS A 11 -7.72 6.08 -2.72
C HIS A 11 -7.43 7.13 -3.80
N ASP A 12 -7.40 8.41 -3.44
CA ASP A 12 -7.15 9.52 -4.34
C ASP A 12 -6.44 10.69 -3.64
N GLU A 13 -6.10 11.72 -4.43
CA GLU A 13 -5.43 12.92 -3.95
C GLU A 13 -6.25 13.77 -2.97
N PHE A 14 -7.58 13.69 -3.07
CA PHE A 14 -8.47 14.43 -2.19
C PHE A 14 -8.47 13.80 -0.80
N GLU A 15 -8.58 12.48 -0.73
CA GLU A 15 -8.42 11.72 0.51
C GLU A 15 -7.02 11.87 1.10
N LEU A 16 -5.96 11.87 0.27
CA LEU A 16 -4.60 12.17 0.72
C LEU A 16 -4.52 13.55 1.39
N SER A 17 -5.09 14.58 0.76
CA SER A 17 -5.07 15.94 1.32
C SER A 17 -5.73 15.99 2.70
N ARG A 18 -6.83 15.24 2.89
CA ARG A 18 -7.51 15.12 4.19
C ARG A 18 -6.67 14.34 5.21
N ALA A 19 -6.01 13.26 4.81
CA ALA A 19 -5.13 12.48 5.68
C ALA A 19 -3.95 13.33 6.18
N LEU A 20 -3.35 14.14 5.30
CA LEU A 20 -2.29 15.07 5.66
C LEU A 20 -2.78 16.16 6.62
N ALA A 21 -3.96 16.75 6.36
CA ALA A 21 -4.56 17.73 7.26
C ALA A 21 -4.91 17.16 8.65
N ALA A 22 -5.14 15.83 8.73
CA ALA A 22 -5.37 15.10 9.97
C ALA A 22 -4.07 14.68 10.68
N ASN A 23 -2.89 15.09 10.19
CA ASN A 23 -1.58 14.70 10.72
C ASN A 23 -1.35 13.18 10.76
N ALA A 24 -1.86 12.45 9.76
CA ALA A 24 -1.63 11.01 9.65
C ALA A 24 -0.13 10.68 9.57
N ARG A 25 0.34 9.77 10.42
CA ARG A 25 1.75 9.33 10.47
C ARG A 25 2.04 8.10 9.62
N ILE A 26 1.01 7.30 9.35
CA ILE A 26 1.06 6.11 8.52
C ILE A 26 -0.10 6.22 7.52
N ILE A 27 0.23 6.27 6.23
CA ILE A 27 -0.75 6.36 5.14
C ILE A 27 -0.67 5.12 4.27
N GLY A 28 -1.83 4.49 4.13
CA GLY A 28 -2.06 3.37 3.23
C GLY A 28 -2.65 3.84 1.92
N VAL A 29 -2.03 3.49 0.79
CA VAL A 29 -2.56 3.82 -0.53
C VAL A 29 -3.15 2.57 -1.16
N ASN A 30 -4.47 2.55 -1.29
CA ASN A 30 -5.18 1.39 -1.80
C ASN A 30 -5.36 1.47 -3.32
N ASN A 31 -4.71 0.55 -4.03
CA ASN A 31 -4.78 0.43 -5.49
C ASN A 31 -6.15 -0.06 -6.00
N ARG A 32 -7.08 -0.43 -5.10
CA ARG A 32 -8.44 -0.86 -5.45
C ARG A 32 -9.39 0.32 -5.43
N ASN A 33 -10.06 0.58 -6.54
CA ASN A 33 -11.23 1.44 -6.55
C ASN A 33 -12.42 0.71 -5.91
N LEU A 34 -12.96 1.23 -4.80
CA LEU A 34 -14.07 0.57 -4.08
C LEU A 34 -15.42 0.65 -4.80
N LYS A 35 -15.59 1.53 -5.79
CA LYS A 35 -16.82 1.65 -6.58
C LYS A 35 -16.87 0.62 -7.72
N SER A 36 -15.76 0.46 -8.45
CA SER A 36 -15.66 -0.45 -9.59
C SER A 36 -15.03 -1.80 -9.25
N MET A 37 -14.43 -1.92 -8.07
CA MET A 37 -13.58 -3.05 -7.64
C MET A 37 -12.34 -3.29 -8.51
N SER A 38 -12.05 -2.39 -9.46
CA SER A 38 -10.86 -2.46 -10.31
C SER A 38 -9.61 -2.20 -9.50
N ILE A 39 -8.52 -2.88 -9.85
CA ILE A 39 -7.22 -2.72 -9.22
C ILE A 39 -6.26 -2.16 -10.26
N ASP A 40 -5.61 -1.04 -9.92
CA ASP A 40 -4.59 -0.43 -10.76
C ASP A 40 -3.44 0.11 -9.90
N LEU A 41 -2.27 -0.50 -10.03
CA LEU A 41 -1.04 -0.09 -9.35
C LEU A 41 -0.58 1.33 -9.74
N ALA A 42 -0.98 1.84 -10.91
CA ALA A 42 -0.67 3.22 -11.31
C ALA A 42 -1.32 4.26 -10.37
N THR A 43 -2.43 3.89 -9.72
CA THR A 43 -3.06 4.73 -8.69
C THR A 43 -2.11 4.92 -7.52
N GLY A 44 -1.57 3.81 -6.99
CA GLY A 44 -0.56 3.81 -5.95
C GLY A 44 0.67 4.62 -6.32
N GLU A 45 1.21 4.41 -7.52
CA GLU A 45 2.41 5.11 -7.98
C GLU A 45 2.26 6.63 -7.96
N ARG A 46 1.10 7.13 -8.40
CA ARG A 46 0.82 8.56 -8.48
C ARG A 46 0.65 9.19 -7.09
N ILE A 47 -0.05 8.51 -6.19
CA ILE A 47 -0.36 9.02 -4.85
C ILE A 47 0.86 8.91 -3.93
N LEU A 48 1.58 7.78 -3.92
CA LEU A 48 2.75 7.55 -3.06
C LEU A 48 3.83 8.64 -3.22
N LYS A 49 4.05 9.09 -4.46
CA LYS A 49 5.00 10.17 -4.80
C LYS A 49 4.64 11.53 -4.20
N ARG A 50 3.38 11.74 -3.83
CA ARG A 50 2.88 12.99 -3.25
C ARG A 50 2.93 12.98 -1.72
N ILE A 51 3.15 11.82 -1.11
CA ILE A 51 3.25 11.71 0.36
C ILE A 51 4.63 12.22 0.81
N PRO A 52 4.70 13.12 1.80
CA PRO A 52 5.95 13.57 2.41
C PRO A 52 6.83 12.40 2.90
N SER A 53 8.15 12.60 2.92
CA SER A 53 9.12 11.54 3.25
C SER A 53 9.08 11.06 4.70
N GLU A 54 8.61 11.90 5.61
CA GLU A 54 8.50 11.66 7.05
C GLU A 54 7.32 10.77 7.43
N ILE A 55 6.37 10.56 6.53
CA ILE A 55 5.19 9.72 6.73
C ILE A 55 5.50 8.29 6.28
N VAL A 56 5.08 7.29 7.06
CA VAL A 56 5.21 5.89 6.65
C VAL A 56 4.21 5.58 5.54
N LYS A 57 4.71 5.09 4.40
CA LYS A 57 3.92 4.84 3.18
C LYS A 57 3.70 3.34 2.98
N VAL A 58 2.45 2.90 2.95
CA VAL A 58 2.07 1.50 2.74
C VAL A 58 1.33 1.38 1.40
N ALA A 59 1.79 0.51 0.52
CA ALA A 59 1.07 0.16 -0.71
C ALA A 59 0.12 -1.02 -0.45
N GLU A 60 -1.14 -0.90 -0.91
CA GLU A 60 -2.17 -1.90 -0.64
C GLU A 60 -2.92 -2.31 -1.90
N SER A 61 -3.47 -3.54 -1.88
CA SER A 61 -4.15 -4.18 -3.00
C SER A 61 -3.27 -4.39 -4.26
N GLY A 62 -3.55 -5.48 -4.99
CA GLY A 62 -2.95 -5.70 -6.30
C GLY A 62 -1.53 -6.25 -6.33
N ILE A 63 -0.85 -6.31 -5.19
CA ILE A 63 0.51 -6.86 -5.09
C ILE A 63 0.46 -8.39 -5.15
N ARG A 64 0.95 -8.96 -6.25
CA ARG A 64 0.90 -10.40 -6.53
C ARG A 64 2.27 -11.01 -6.71
N THR A 65 3.23 -10.28 -7.25
CA THR A 65 4.58 -10.79 -7.53
C THR A 65 5.65 -9.89 -6.93
N ARG A 66 6.91 -10.33 -7.00
CA ARG A 66 8.05 -9.52 -6.59
C ARG A 66 8.17 -8.24 -7.41
N GLU A 67 7.86 -8.30 -8.69
CA GLU A 67 7.88 -7.14 -9.59
C GLU A 67 6.89 -6.07 -9.14
N ASP A 68 5.71 -6.46 -8.65
CA ASP A 68 4.74 -5.51 -8.08
C ASP A 68 5.30 -4.81 -6.84
N VAL A 69 5.99 -5.56 -5.96
CA VAL A 69 6.65 -4.99 -4.77
C VAL A 69 7.74 -4.00 -5.19
N VAL A 70 8.59 -4.36 -6.14
CA VAL A 70 9.64 -3.48 -6.66
C VAL A 70 9.04 -2.22 -7.29
N ARG A 71 7.93 -2.36 -8.03
CA ARG A 71 7.19 -1.24 -8.62
C ARG A 71 6.68 -0.26 -7.55
N MET A 72 6.05 -0.77 -6.48
CA MET A 72 5.57 0.06 -5.37
C MET A 72 6.72 0.69 -4.57
N GLN A 73 7.80 -0.06 -4.36
CA GLN A 73 9.01 0.44 -3.71
C GLN A 73 9.63 1.60 -4.52
N ALA A 74 9.71 1.47 -5.84
CA ALA A 74 10.20 2.53 -6.72
C ALA A 74 9.31 3.78 -6.71
N ALA A 75 8.02 3.63 -6.42
CA ALA A 75 7.11 4.75 -6.18
C ALA A 75 7.22 5.39 -4.78
N GLY A 76 8.02 4.80 -3.90
CA GLY A 76 8.30 5.32 -2.55
C GLY A 76 7.61 4.57 -1.42
N ALA A 77 6.94 3.44 -1.65
CA ALA A 77 6.36 2.65 -0.57
C ALA A 77 7.46 2.11 0.37
N HIS A 78 7.24 2.26 1.69
CA HIS A 78 8.10 1.66 2.72
C HIS A 78 7.66 0.24 3.07
N ALA A 79 6.37 -0.06 2.92
CA ALA A 79 5.78 -1.35 3.20
C ALA A 79 4.70 -1.72 2.18
N CYS A 80 4.34 -3.00 2.15
CA CYS A 80 3.27 -3.56 1.33
C CYS A 80 2.29 -4.34 2.22
N LEU A 81 1.00 -4.07 2.09
CA LEU A 81 -0.05 -4.86 2.75
C LEU A 81 -0.62 -5.87 1.75
N VAL A 82 -0.37 -7.17 2.00
CA VAL A 82 -0.70 -8.25 1.06
C VAL A 82 -1.59 -9.29 1.74
N GLY A 83 -2.84 -9.40 1.28
CA GLY A 83 -3.80 -10.41 1.77
C GLY A 83 -4.04 -11.53 0.77
N THR A 84 -4.82 -11.25 -0.29
CA THR A 84 -5.32 -12.27 -1.23
C THR A 84 -4.22 -13.14 -1.86
N SER A 85 -3.08 -12.56 -2.23
CA SER A 85 -1.97 -13.30 -2.86
C SER A 85 -1.35 -14.31 -1.90
N LEU A 86 -1.30 -14.00 -0.59
CA LEU A 86 -0.84 -14.92 0.45
C LEU A 86 -1.88 -16.00 0.71
N MET A 87 -3.16 -15.61 0.87
CA MET A 87 -4.23 -16.55 1.20
C MET A 87 -4.53 -17.58 0.10
N LYS A 88 -4.20 -17.27 -1.16
CA LYS A 88 -4.33 -18.19 -2.29
C LYS A 88 -3.10 -19.04 -2.55
N ALA A 89 -1.99 -18.80 -1.84
CA ALA A 89 -0.76 -19.56 -2.04
C ALA A 89 -0.89 -20.97 -1.46
N GLY A 90 -0.43 -21.98 -2.19
CA GLY A 90 -0.31 -23.35 -1.65
C GLY A 90 0.73 -23.45 -0.53
N ASP A 91 1.67 -22.51 -0.47
CA ASP A 91 2.66 -22.35 0.59
C ASP A 91 2.86 -20.85 0.86
N ILE A 92 2.40 -20.39 2.03
CA ILE A 92 2.48 -18.99 2.44
C ILE A 92 3.94 -18.56 2.67
N GLY A 93 4.77 -19.44 3.25
CA GLY A 93 6.17 -19.14 3.53
C GLY A 93 6.96 -18.91 2.26
N LYS A 94 6.77 -19.78 1.26
CA LYS A 94 7.36 -19.62 -0.07
C LYS A 94 6.87 -18.33 -0.75
N LYS A 95 5.59 -17.99 -0.62
CA LYS A 95 5.06 -16.75 -1.21
C LYS A 95 5.62 -15.50 -0.55
N ILE A 96 5.79 -15.50 0.77
CA ILE A 96 6.46 -14.41 1.50
C ILE A 96 7.92 -14.28 1.05
N ALA A 97 8.64 -15.39 0.91
CA ALA A 97 10.02 -15.37 0.43
C ALA A 97 10.12 -14.74 -0.98
N GLU A 98 9.28 -15.18 -1.92
CA GLU A 98 9.17 -14.61 -3.26
C GLU A 98 8.94 -13.09 -3.23
N LEU A 99 7.93 -12.63 -2.49
CA LEU A 99 7.60 -11.21 -2.39
C LEU A 99 8.71 -10.39 -1.73
N ARG A 100 9.47 -10.98 -0.80
CA ARG A 100 10.64 -10.36 -0.16
C ARG A 100 11.91 -10.39 -1.02
N GLY A 101 11.94 -11.20 -2.08
CA GLY A 101 13.12 -11.42 -2.91
C GLY A 101 14.17 -12.30 -2.23
N LEU A 102 13.72 -13.30 -1.46
CA LEU A 102 14.55 -14.28 -0.74
C LEU A 102 14.54 -15.65 -1.44
#